data_AF-A0A7Z2JBR4-F1
#
_entry.id   AF-A0A7Z2JBR4-F1
#
_cell.length_a   1.000
_cell.length_b   1.000
_cell.length_c   1.000
_cell.angle_alpha   90.00
_cell.angle_beta   90.00
_cell.angle_gamma   90.00
#
_symmetry.space_group_name_H-M   'P 1'
#
loop_
_entity.id
_entity.type
_entity.pdbx_description
1 polymer ?
#
loop_
_entity_poly.entity_id
_entity_poly.type
_entity_poly.pdbx_seq_one_letter_code
_entity_poly.pdbx_strand_id
1 'polypeptide(L)'
;MFALSPAVSFGRRLYVWWSCAWRQWLASALLFVAAWFVLRLSLGKIAAPLMAFAANRVPHDVAQSSPAISLAIAGMPFIVPALAYVLLSLPLAGYMVRRGLAAHAMPAPRHFGFWRATLLGLTTYAWTLPASLAIANVGIAASHPLADALRAILLVAWGMYIVLPRQARSVARLASPG
;
A
#
# COMPACT_ATOMS: atom_id res chain seq x y z
N MET A 1 -23.71 -5.54 -1.45
CA MET A 1 -22.28 -5.74 -1.13
C MET A 1 -21.42 -4.45 -1.19
N PHE A 2 -21.89 -3.37 -1.84
CA PHE A 2 -21.17 -2.08 -1.99
C PHE A 2 -21.74 -0.92 -1.15
N ALA A 3 -22.72 -1.22 -0.29
CA ALA A 3 -23.30 -0.27 0.65
C ALA A 3 -22.42 -0.14 1.90
N LEU A 4 -22.29 1.09 2.39
CA LEU A 4 -21.80 1.35 3.74
C LEU A 4 -22.95 1.13 4.72
N SER A 5 -22.63 0.68 5.93
CA SER A 5 -23.57 0.63 7.04
C SER A 5 -23.05 1.59 8.13
N PRO A 6 -23.83 2.63 8.50
CA PRO A 6 -25.14 3.01 7.97
C PRO A 6 -25.08 3.48 6.50
N ALA A 7 -26.23 3.49 5.82
CA ALA A 7 -26.34 4.04 4.48
C ALA A 7 -25.99 5.54 4.51
N VAL A 8 -25.13 5.98 3.59
CA VAL A 8 -24.66 7.37 3.51
C VAL A 8 -24.86 7.91 2.11
N SER A 9 -25.14 9.21 2.02
CA SER A 9 -25.22 9.93 0.75
C SER A 9 -23.89 9.90 0.00
N PHE A 10 -23.92 10.17 -1.30
CA PHE A 10 -22.73 10.23 -2.15
C PHE A 10 -21.68 11.19 -1.59
N GLY A 11 -22.07 12.41 -1.22
CA GLY A 11 -21.16 13.43 -0.68
C GLY A 11 -20.49 12.97 0.62
N ARG A 12 -21.25 12.36 1.54
CA ARG A 12 -20.70 11.82 2.78
C ARG A 12 -19.74 10.65 2.50
N ARG A 13 -20.07 9.77 1.55
CA ARG A 13 -19.20 8.67 1.12
C ARG A 13 -17.89 9.20 0.55
N LEU A 14 -17.95 10.20 -0.33
CA LEU A 14 -16.76 10.82 -0.92
C LEU A 14 -15.88 11.45 0.17
N TYR A 15 -16.49 12.14 1.13
CA TYR A 15 -15.76 12.76 2.24
C TYR A 15 -15.07 11.73 3.14
N VAL A 16 -15.75 10.62 3.48
CA VAL A 16 -15.16 9.52 4.26
C VAL A 16 -14.02 8.85 3.49
N TRP A 17 -14.24 8.55 2.20
CA TRP A 17 -13.22 7.99 1.32
C TRP A 17 -12.00 8.90 1.26
N TRP A 18 -12.20 10.19 0.97
CA TRP A 18 -11.13 11.18 0.85
C TRP A 18 -10.32 11.29 2.14
N SER A 19 -10.99 11.31 3.29
CA SER A 19 -10.33 11.35 4.58
C SER A 19 -9.46 10.13 4.84
N CYS A 20 -9.92 8.93 4.45
CA CYS A 20 -9.11 7.72 4.54
C CYS A 20 -7.94 7.76 3.55
N ALA A 21 -8.21 8.07 2.29
CA ALA A 21 -7.24 8.10 1.21
C ALA A 21 -6.10 9.10 1.48
N TRP A 22 -6.43 10.34 1.86
CA TRP A 22 -5.41 11.37 2.14
C TRP A 22 -4.53 11.00 3.35
N ARG A 23 -5.12 10.47 4.43
CA ARG A 23 -4.34 10.03 5.60
C ARG A 23 -3.40 8.87 5.25
N GLN A 24 -3.86 7.92 4.45
CA GLN A 24 -3.03 6.81 3.96
C GLN A 24 -1.91 7.31 3.04
N TRP A 25 -2.24 8.20 2.10
CA TRP A 25 -1.29 8.77 1.17
C TRP A 25 -0.21 9.57 1.91
N LEU A 26 -0.60 10.47 2.82
CA LEU A 26 0.33 11.28 3.59
C LEU A 26 1.26 10.39 4.45
N ALA A 27 0.71 9.39 5.14
CA ALA A 27 1.51 8.48 5.96
C ALA A 27 2.48 7.65 5.11
N SER A 28 2.03 7.15 3.96
CA SER A 28 2.87 6.39 3.02
C SER A 28 3.94 7.28 2.38
N ALA A 29 3.61 8.53 2.06
CA ALA A 29 4.55 9.50 1.49
C ALA A 29 5.66 9.84 2.48
N LEU A 30 5.31 10.09 3.75
CA LEU A 30 6.30 10.31 4.82
C LEU A 30 7.19 9.07 5.02
N LEU A 31 6.61 7.87 5.03
CA LEU A 31 7.37 6.63 5.12
C LEU A 31 8.29 6.45 3.91
N PHE A 32 7.82 6.78 2.71
CA PHE A 32 8.61 6.71 1.48
C PHE A 32 9.79 7.68 1.53
N VAL A 33 9.57 8.93 1.94
CA VAL A 33 10.63 9.92 2.11
C VAL A 33 11.67 9.43 3.12
N ALA A 34 11.22 8.91 4.28
CA ALA A 34 12.14 8.34 5.28
C ALA A 34 12.93 7.15 4.71
N ALA A 35 12.27 6.21 4.04
CA ALA A 35 12.91 5.07 3.40
C ALA A 35 13.92 5.49 2.33
N TRP A 36 13.58 6.50 1.52
CA TRP A 36 14.46 7.08 0.51
C TRP A 36 15.72 7.71 1.13
N PHE A 37 15.56 8.48 2.21
CA PHE A 37 16.70 9.05 2.94
C PHE A 37 17.59 7.96 3.54
N VAL A 38 17.00 6.96 4.19
CA VAL A 38 17.74 5.81 4.73
C VAL A 38 18.49 5.10 3.62
N LEU A 39 17.84 4.81 2.49
CA LEU A 39 18.47 4.18 1.33
C LEU A 39 19.63 5.03 0.79
N ARG A 40 19.42 6.33 0.57
CA ARG A 40 20.45 7.22 0.03
C ARG A 40 21.67 7.33 0.94
N LEU A 41 21.45 7.50 2.25
CA LEU A 41 22.52 7.64 3.23
C LEU A 41 23.24 6.32 3.52
N SER A 42 22.54 5.21 3.34
CA SER A 42 23.07 3.88 3.65
C SER A 42 23.56 3.14 2.41
N LEU A 43 23.27 3.60 1.18
CA LEU A 43 23.65 2.94 -0.07
C LEU A 43 25.16 2.67 -0.12
N GLY A 44 25.99 3.66 0.19
CA GLY A 44 27.45 3.48 0.25
C GLY A 44 27.90 2.57 1.39
N LYS A 45 27.17 2.51 2.51
CA LYS A 45 27.51 1.73 3.71
C LYS A 45 26.97 0.30 3.69
N ILE A 46 25.94 0.03 2.89
CA ILE A 46 25.24 -1.26 2.80
C ILE A 46 25.62 -1.96 1.50
N ALA A 47 25.62 -1.25 0.36
CA ALA A 47 25.85 -1.88 -0.93
C ALA A 47 27.29 -2.40 -1.08
N ALA A 48 28.30 -1.63 -0.68
CA ALA A 48 29.70 -2.05 -0.73
C ALA A 48 29.98 -3.34 0.07
N PRO A 49 29.62 -3.47 1.37
CA PRO A 49 29.85 -4.70 2.11
C PRO A 49 28.95 -5.85 1.63
N LEU A 50 27.72 -5.60 1.15
CA LEU A 50 26.89 -6.66 0.57
C LEU A 50 27.50 -7.21 -0.73
N MET A 51 28.00 -6.33 -1.60
CA MET A 51 28.67 -6.75 -2.85
C MET A 51 29.97 -7.48 -2.56
N ALA A 52 30.75 -7.05 -1.56
CA ALA A 52 31.94 -7.76 -1.12
C ALA A 52 31.61 -9.13 -0.49
N PHE A 53 30.56 -9.21 0.33
CA PHE A 53 30.08 -10.47 0.91
C PHE A 53 29.60 -11.44 -0.18
N ALA A 54 28.84 -10.93 -1.16
CA ALA A 54 28.40 -11.68 -2.32
C ALA A 54 29.58 -12.24 -3.12
N ALA A 55 30.58 -11.41 -3.43
CA ALA A 55 31.78 -11.83 -4.16
C ALA A 55 32.57 -12.92 -3.42
N ASN A 56 32.58 -12.90 -2.09
CA ASN A 56 33.33 -13.86 -1.27
C ASN A 56 32.58 -15.15 -0.93
N ARG A 57 31.24 -15.17 -1.02
CA ARG A 57 30.41 -16.32 -0.60
C ARG A 57 29.71 -17.05 -1.73
N VAL A 58 29.64 -16.48 -2.92
CA VAL A 58 29.08 -17.15 -4.10
C VAL A 58 30.23 -17.81 -4.87
N PRO A 59 30.32 -19.16 -4.90
CA PRO A 59 31.28 -19.86 -5.74
C PRO A 59 31.07 -19.40 -7.19
N HIS A 60 32.17 -19.13 -7.91
CA HIS A 60 32.10 -18.61 -9.28
C HIS A 60 31.24 -19.49 -10.20
N ASP A 61 31.20 -20.81 -9.94
CA ASP A 61 30.36 -21.78 -10.67
C ASP A 61 28.85 -21.57 -10.48
N VAL A 62 28.41 -21.05 -9.33
CA VAL A 62 26.97 -20.81 -9.03
C VAL A 62 26.52 -19.46 -9.58
N ALA A 63 27.39 -18.46 -9.57
CA ALA A 63 27.11 -17.14 -10.17
C ALA A 63 26.99 -17.21 -11.70
N GLN A 64 27.74 -18.12 -12.35
CA GLN A 64 27.67 -18.36 -13.79
C GLN A 64 26.51 -19.28 -14.20
N SER A 65 26.15 -20.26 -13.37
CA SER A 65 25.10 -21.24 -13.71
C SER A 65 23.66 -20.73 -13.50
N SER A 66 23.45 -19.65 -12.74
CA SER A 66 22.12 -19.05 -12.57
C SER A 66 22.14 -17.51 -12.61
N PRO A 67 21.73 -16.89 -13.73
CA PRO A 67 21.62 -15.43 -13.83
C PRO A 67 20.61 -14.84 -12.83
N ALA A 68 19.62 -15.63 -12.37
CA ALA A 68 18.63 -15.22 -11.39
C ALA A 68 19.23 -14.99 -9.99
N ILE A 69 20.18 -15.83 -9.56
CA ILE A 69 20.84 -15.70 -8.25
C ILE A 69 21.74 -14.45 -8.24
N SER A 70 22.52 -14.25 -9.31
CA SER A 70 23.36 -13.06 -9.48
C SER A 70 22.53 -11.78 -9.49
N LEU A 71 21.38 -11.76 -10.18
CA LEU A 71 20.45 -10.63 -10.17
C LEU A 71 19.83 -10.38 -8.80
N ALA A 72 19.42 -11.44 -8.09
CA ALA A 72 18.84 -11.31 -6.75
C ALA A 72 19.84 -10.70 -5.78
N ILE A 73 21.10 -11.15 -5.81
CA ILE A 73 22.17 -10.67 -4.93
C ILE A 73 22.55 -9.22 -5.25
N ALA A 74 22.75 -8.89 -6.53
CA ALA A 74 23.02 -7.51 -6.95
C ALA A 74 21.84 -6.57 -6.66
N GLY A 75 20.61 -7.09 -6.69
CA GLY A 75 19.38 -6.37 -6.40
C GLY A 75 19.06 -6.21 -4.90
N MET A 76 19.68 -6.98 -4.00
CA MET A 76 19.38 -6.96 -2.55
C MET A 76 19.36 -5.57 -1.91
N PRO A 77 20.29 -4.64 -2.22
CA PRO A 77 20.26 -3.28 -1.68
C PRO A 77 18.99 -2.48 -2.02
N PHE A 78 18.27 -2.89 -3.07
CA PHE A 78 17.00 -2.28 -3.48
C PHE A 78 15.80 -3.13 -3.02
N ILE A 79 15.90 -4.46 -3.13
CA ILE A 79 14.83 -5.39 -2.76
C ILE A 79 14.51 -5.31 -1.27
N VAL A 80 15.52 -5.33 -0.40
CA VAL A 80 15.30 -5.35 1.06
C VAL A 80 14.60 -4.08 1.55
N PRO A 81 15.06 -2.85 1.20
CA PRO A 81 14.36 -1.63 1.59
C PRO A 81 12.97 -1.50 0.98
N ALA A 82 12.77 -1.95 -0.27
CA ALA A 82 11.45 -1.96 -0.88
C ALA A 82 10.48 -2.89 -0.14
N LEU A 83 10.94 -4.09 0.22
CA LEU A 83 10.14 -5.04 1.00
C LEU A 83 9.84 -4.49 2.40
N ALA A 84 10.83 -3.91 3.08
CA ALA A 84 10.63 -3.26 4.37
C ALA A 84 9.61 -2.12 4.28
N TYR A 85 9.70 -1.28 3.25
CA TYR A 85 8.71 -0.23 2.98
C TYR A 85 7.30 -0.82 2.82
N VAL A 86 7.14 -1.86 2.01
CA VAL A 86 5.84 -2.53 1.81
C VAL A 86 5.32 -3.07 3.14
N LEU A 87 6.14 -3.83 3.88
CA LEU A 87 5.74 -4.44 5.15
C LEU A 87 5.35 -3.40 6.22
N LEU A 88 6.04 -2.26 6.26
CA LEU A 88 5.72 -1.14 7.16
C LEU A 88 4.48 -0.35 6.69
N SER A 89 4.25 -0.28 5.39
CA SER A 89 3.09 0.42 4.81
C SER A 89 1.76 -0.27 5.16
N LEU A 90 1.76 -1.60 5.31
CA LEU A 90 0.56 -2.38 5.63
C LEU A 90 -0.10 -1.96 6.96
N PRO A 91 0.55 -2.10 8.13
CA PRO A 91 -0.05 -1.68 9.39
C PRO A 91 -0.35 -0.18 9.40
N LEU A 92 0.51 0.64 8.79
CA LEU A 92 0.32 2.09 8.72
C LEU A 92 -0.98 2.45 7.98
N ALA A 93 -1.20 1.85 6.81
CA ALA A 93 -2.43 2.02 6.04
C ALA A 93 -3.66 1.59 6.85
N GLY A 94 -3.59 0.46 7.57
CA GLY A 94 -4.67 0.01 8.44
C GLY A 94 -4.99 0.98 9.58
N TYR A 95 -3.96 1.50 10.27
CA TYR A 95 -4.15 2.50 11.32
C TYR A 95 -4.78 3.79 10.78
N MET A 96 -4.35 4.25 9.60
CA MET A 96 -4.89 5.46 8.99
C MET A 96 -6.33 5.30 8.52
N VAL A 97 -6.71 4.15 7.99
CA VAL A 97 -8.12 3.83 7.65
C VAL A 97 -8.98 3.83 8.89
N ARG A 98 -8.56 3.14 9.96
CA ARG A 98 -9.31 3.15 11.23
C ARG A 98 -9.49 4.59 11.72
N ARG A 99 -8.43 5.40 11.74
CA ARG A 99 -8.50 6.81 12.17
C ARG A 99 -9.43 7.64 11.27
N GLY A 100 -9.40 7.41 9.96
CA GLY A 100 -10.30 8.06 9.01
C GLY A 100 -11.76 7.70 9.28
N LEU A 101 -12.07 6.41 9.44
CA LEU A 101 -13.42 5.93 9.77
C LEU A 101 -13.91 6.49 11.12
N ALA A 102 -13.07 6.44 12.16
CA ALA A 102 -13.40 6.96 13.48
C ALA A 102 -13.67 8.47 13.45
N ALA A 103 -12.92 9.23 12.65
CA ALA A 103 -13.13 10.67 12.48
C ALA A 103 -14.51 11.02 11.85
N HIS A 104 -15.13 10.08 11.12
CA HIS A 104 -16.45 10.24 10.52
C HIS A 104 -17.58 9.53 11.29
N ALA A 105 -17.34 9.24 12.57
CA ALA A 105 -18.26 8.53 13.46
C ALA A 105 -18.72 7.16 12.90
N MET A 106 -17.87 6.50 12.11
CA MET A 106 -18.13 5.13 11.67
C MET A 106 -17.71 4.14 12.77
N PRO A 107 -18.33 2.94 12.85
CA PRO A 107 -17.96 1.93 13.84
C PRO A 107 -16.47 1.59 13.77
N ALA A 108 -15.74 1.83 14.86
CA ALA A 108 -14.32 1.54 14.97
C ALA A 108 -13.99 1.01 16.37
N PRO A 109 -13.18 -0.05 16.50
CA PRO A 109 -12.82 -0.60 17.80
C PRO A 109 -11.94 0.38 18.57
N ARG A 110 -12.10 0.44 19.90
CA ARG A 110 -11.23 1.21 20.80
C ARG A 110 -9.79 0.69 20.80
N HIS A 111 -9.64 -0.64 20.83
CA HIS A 111 -8.35 -1.33 20.75
C HIS A 111 -8.14 -1.91 19.35
N PHE A 112 -7.08 -1.47 18.68
CA PHE A 112 -6.73 -1.94 17.35
C PHE A 112 -5.25 -2.29 17.33
N GLY A 113 -4.96 -3.58 17.48
CA GLY A 113 -3.60 -4.09 17.54
C GLY A 113 -2.93 -4.13 16.17
N PHE A 114 -1.60 -4.29 16.20
CA PHE A 114 -0.75 -4.35 15.01
C PHE A 114 -1.25 -5.33 13.96
N TRP A 115 -1.57 -6.58 14.35
CA TRP A 115 -2.02 -7.60 13.41
C TRP A 115 -3.33 -7.24 12.70
N ARG A 116 -4.29 -6.64 13.43
CA ARG A 116 -5.57 -6.18 12.86
C ARG A 116 -5.33 -5.02 11.88
N ALA A 117 -4.37 -4.15 12.18
CA ALA A 117 -3.96 -3.07 11.28
C ALA A 117 -3.30 -3.61 10.01
N THR A 118 -2.38 -4.57 10.14
CA THR A 118 -1.71 -5.21 9.00
C THR A 118 -2.71 -5.91 8.09
N LEU A 119 -3.65 -6.69 8.63
CA LEU A 119 -4.70 -7.35 7.84
C LEU A 119 -5.62 -6.34 7.13
N LEU A 120 -5.97 -5.23 7.79
CA LEU A 120 -6.76 -4.17 7.16
C LEU A 120 -5.99 -3.46 6.04
N GLY A 121 -4.69 -3.22 6.23
CA GLY A 121 -3.80 -2.70 5.19
C GLY A 121 -3.69 -3.67 4.01
N LEU A 122 -3.42 -4.94 4.28
CA LEU A 122 -3.30 -5.99 3.27
C LEU A 122 -4.57 -6.10 2.43
N THR A 123 -5.74 -6.17 3.08
CA THR A 123 -7.02 -6.20 2.36
C THR A 123 -7.26 -4.92 1.56
N THR A 124 -6.84 -3.76 2.06
CA THR A 124 -6.89 -2.51 1.29
C THR A 124 -6.06 -2.63 0.02
N TYR A 125 -4.78 -2.98 0.12
CA TYR A 125 -3.90 -3.12 -1.04
C TYR A 125 -4.35 -4.22 -1.99
N ALA A 126 -4.84 -5.35 -1.48
CA ALA A 126 -5.37 -6.45 -2.28
C ALA A 126 -6.55 -6.03 -3.17
N TRP A 127 -7.32 -5.01 -2.78
CA TRP A 127 -8.40 -4.47 -3.60
C TRP A 127 -8.01 -3.22 -4.41
N THR A 128 -6.96 -2.51 -4.00
CA THR A 128 -6.44 -1.35 -4.74
C THR A 128 -5.57 -1.78 -5.92
N LEU A 129 -4.71 -2.80 -5.76
CA LEU A 129 -3.78 -3.25 -6.81
C LEU A 129 -4.49 -3.74 -8.08
N PRO A 130 -5.51 -4.63 -8.00
CA PRO A 130 -6.26 -5.03 -9.19
C PRO A 130 -6.96 -3.86 -9.86
N ALA A 131 -7.41 -2.86 -9.08
CA ALA A 131 -8.02 -1.64 -9.61
C ALA A 131 -7.00 -0.85 -10.44
N SER A 132 -5.81 -0.62 -9.89
CA SER A 132 -4.74 0.07 -10.57
C SER A 132 -4.33 -0.65 -11.85
N LEU A 133 -4.21 -1.98 -11.82
CA LEU A 133 -3.89 -2.77 -13.01
C LEU A 133 -5.00 -2.72 -14.05
N ALA A 134 -6.26 -2.89 -13.65
CA ALA A 134 -7.40 -2.83 -14.55
C ALA A 134 -7.54 -1.44 -15.21
N ILE A 135 -7.33 -0.37 -14.44
CA ILE A 135 -7.44 1.02 -14.91
C ILE A 135 -6.23 1.41 -15.78
N ALA A 136 -5.04 0.91 -15.46
CA ALA A 136 -3.84 1.11 -16.30
C ALA A 136 -3.99 0.43 -17.66
N ASN A 137 -4.67 -0.72 -17.71
CA ASN A 137 -4.95 -1.48 -18.93
C ASN A 137 -6.14 -0.95 -19.74
N VAL A 138 -6.85 0.08 -19.27
CA VAL A 138 -7.86 0.75 -20.11
C VAL A 138 -7.10 1.45 -21.24
N GLY A 139 -7.17 0.85 -22.43
CA GLY A 139 -6.49 1.25 -23.66
C GLY A 139 -7.01 2.55 -24.24
N ILE A 140 -6.90 3.63 -23.46
CA ILE A 140 -7.04 4.99 -23.96
C ILE A 140 -5.72 5.32 -24.61
N ALA A 141 -5.74 5.66 -25.90
CA ALA A 141 -4.58 6.14 -26.64
C ALA A 141 -3.81 7.16 -25.77
N ALA A 142 -2.56 6.82 -25.47
CA ALA A 142 -1.75 7.49 -24.47
C ALA A 142 -1.53 8.97 -24.84
N SER A 143 -1.40 9.81 -23.81
CA SER A 143 -1.07 11.25 -23.82
C SER A 143 -2.21 12.28 -23.97
N HIS A 144 -3.46 11.94 -23.66
CA HIS A 144 -4.51 12.96 -23.50
C HIS A 144 -4.81 13.24 -22.02
N PRO A 145 -4.85 14.51 -21.55
CA PRO A 145 -5.18 14.83 -20.15
C PRO A 145 -6.57 14.31 -19.72
N LEU A 146 -7.47 14.10 -20.67
CA LEU A 146 -8.77 13.42 -20.44
C LEU A 146 -8.61 11.96 -20.02
N ALA A 147 -7.58 11.25 -20.52
CA ALA A 147 -7.32 9.86 -20.14
C ALA A 147 -6.93 9.76 -18.67
N ASP A 148 -6.07 10.66 -18.20
CA ASP A 148 -5.63 10.68 -16.80
C ASP A 148 -6.75 11.14 -15.86
N ALA A 149 -7.55 12.12 -16.28
CA ALA A 149 -8.76 12.50 -15.54
C ALA A 149 -9.75 11.33 -15.42
N LEU A 150 -9.98 10.59 -16.51
CA LEU A 150 -10.86 9.43 -16.49
C LEU A 150 -10.32 8.31 -15.60
N ARG A 151 -9.01 8.01 -15.66
CA ARG A 151 -8.34 7.04 -14.77
C ARG A 151 -8.48 7.46 -13.30
N ALA A 152 -8.29 8.74 -12.99
CA ALA A 152 -8.47 9.27 -11.65
C ALA A 152 -9.93 9.11 -11.17
N ILE A 153 -10.91 9.43 -12.01
CA ILE A 153 -12.34 9.24 -11.71
C ILE A 153 -12.65 7.75 -11.44
N LEU A 154 -12.13 6.84 -12.27
CA LEU A 154 -12.32 5.40 -12.08
C LEU A 154 -11.67 4.90 -10.78
N LEU A 155 -10.49 5.41 -10.42
CA LEU A 155 -9.82 5.10 -9.15
C LEU A 155 -10.65 5.58 -7.95
N VAL A 156 -11.19 6.80 -8.02
CA VAL A 156 -12.07 7.38 -7.00
C VAL A 156 -13.33 6.52 -6.86
N ALA A 157 -14.00 6.20 -7.97
CA ALA A 157 -15.19 5.37 -7.98
C ALA A 157 -14.92 3.99 -7.39
N TRP A 158 -13.83 3.34 -7.81
CA TRP A 158 -13.41 2.05 -7.26
C TRP A 158 -13.14 2.12 -5.75
N GLY A 159 -12.41 3.15 -5.32
CA GLY A 159 -12.13 3.41 -3.91
C GLY A 159 -13.40 3.57 -3.08
N MET A 160 -14.35 4.36 -3.58
CA MET A 160 -15.61 4.66 -2.88
C MET A 160 -16.58 3.47 -2.83
N TYR A 161 -16.67 2.68 -3.89
CA TYR A 161 -17.68 1.63 -4.02
C TYR A 161 -17.14 0.23 -3.70
N ILE A 162 -15.85 -0.03 -3.94
CA ILE A 162 -15.26 -1.36 -3.72
C ILE A 162 -14.46 -1.38 -2.41
N VAL A 163 -13.47 -0.50 -2.28
CA VAL A 163 -12.48 -0.54 -1.18
C VAL A 163 -13.10 -0.07 0.13
N LEU A 164 -13.69 1.13 0.15
CA LEU A 164 -14.21 1.75 1.36
C LEU A 164 -15.28 0.89 2.08
N PRO A 165 -16.29 0.30 1.40
CA PRO A 165 -17.28 -0.54 2.07
C PRO A 165 -16.70 -1.83 2.66
N ARG A 166 -15.58 -2.32 2.11
CA ARG A 166 -14.88 -3.50 2.66
C ARG A 166 -14.08 -3.11 3.90
N GLN A 167 -13.35 -1.99 3.84
CA GLN A 167 -12.65 -1.43 4.99
C GLN A 167 -13.61 -1.19 6.15
N ALA A 168 -14.73 -0.50 5.90
CA ALA A 168 -15.73 -0.20 6.92
C ALA A 168 -16.33 -1.48 7.52
N ARG A 169 -16.68 -2.48 6.70
CA ARG A 169 -17.20 -3.76 7.19
C ARG A 169 -16.18 -4.56 8.00
N SER A 170 -14.92 -4.59 7.58
CA SER A 170 -13.86 -5.28 8.31
C SER A 170 -13.61 -4.63 9.67
N VAL A 171 -13.62 -3.30 9.73
CA VAL A 171 -13.44 -2.55 10.99
C VAL A 171 -14.67 -2.70 11.89
N ALA A 172 -15.89 -2.60 11.35
CA ALA A 172 -17.12 -2.77 12.10
C ALA A 172 -17.23 -4.17 12.72
N ARG A 173 -16.87 -5.23 11.98
CA ARG A 173 -16.82 -6.62 12.50
C ARG A 173 -15.86 -6.77 13.68
N LEU A 174 -14.78 -5.97 13.72
CA LEU A 174 -13.83 -5.98 14.84
C LEU A 174 -14.28 -5.10 16.02
N ALA A 175 -15.30 -4.26 15.82
CA ALA A 175 -15.85 -3.37 16.84
C ALA A 175 -17.04 -3.99 17.58
N SER A 176 -17.76 -4.93 16.96
CA SER A 176 -18.81 -5.69 17.64
C SER A 176 -18.21 -6.63 18.69
N PRO A 177 -18.63 -6.58 19.96
CA PRO A 177 -18.32 -7.64 20.91
C PRO A 177 -18.94 -8.94 20.39
N GLY A 178 -18.13 -10.00 20.29
CA GLY A 178 -18.64 -11.36 20.16
C GLY A 178 -19.16 -11.86 21.49
#